data_AF-A0A4R8SW27-F1
#
_entry.id   AF-A0A4R8SW27-F1
#
_cell.length_a   1.000
_cell.length_b   1.000
_cell.length_c   1.000
_cell.angle_alpha   90.00
_cell.angle_beta   90.00
_cell.angle_gamma   90.00
#
_symmetry.space_group_name_H-M   'P 1'
#
loop_
_entity.id
_entity.type
_entity.pdbx_description
1 polymer ?
#
loop_
_entity_poly.entity_id
_entity_poly.type
_entity_poly.pdbx_seq_one_letter_code
_entity_poly.pdbx_strand_id
1 'polypeptide(L)'
;MSTSEPTVRASTAYYVQSAIAFAVAFASTLGGVVYLPISPWPRAFLAVCTLFLVTSCFGLAKVVRDTHESQQVRNRLDEARIEQIYAEHNPLKPAV
;
A
#
# COMPACT_ATOMS: atom_id res chain seq x y z
N MET A 1 10.67 -24.34 9.82
CA MET A 1 9.20 -24.50 9.79
C MET A 1 8.62 -23.19 9.32
N SER A 2 8.50 -22.99 8.00
CA SER A 2 8.03 -21.76 7.39
C SER A 2 6.51 -21.70 7.55
N THR A 3 6.03 -21.01 8.57
CA THR A 3 4.60 -20.71 8.72
C THR A 3 4.18 -19.82 7.57
N SER A 4 3.39 -20.36 6.65
CA SER A 4 2.75 -19.61 5.57
C SER A 4 1.83 -18.57 6.20
N GLU A 5 2.28 -17.33 6.37
CA GLU A 5 1.40 -16.27 6.86
C GLU A 5 0.27 -16.08 5.83
N PRO A 6 -1.00 -16.25 6.24
CA PRO A 6 -2.11 -16.03 5.34
C PRO A 6 -2.09 -14.57 4.92
N THR A 7 -1.84 -14.31 3.63
CA THR A 7 -1.97 -12.97 3.06
C THR A 7 -3.44 -12.59 3.09
N VAL A 8 -3.87 -11.88 4.12
CA VAL A 8 -5.25 -11.40 4.27
C VAL A 8 -5.49 -10.32 3.22
N ARG A 9 -6.09 -10.71 2.09
CA ARG A 9 -6.54 -9.75 1.07
C ARG A 9 -7.77 -9.02 1.58
N ALA A 10 -7.72 -7.69 1.57
CA ALA A 10 -8.87 -6.88 1.89
C ALA A 10 -10.01 -7.18 0.89
N SER A 11 -11.21 -7.42 1.42
CA SER A 11 -12.42 -7.61 0.61
C SER A 11 -12.76 -6.33 -0.17
N THR A 12 -13.31 -6.46 -1.37
CA THR A 12 -13.78 -5.34 -2.21
C THR A 12 -14.73 -4.42 -1.44
N ALA A 13 -15.57 -4.97 -0.54
CA ALA A 13 -16.47 -4.18 0.27
C ALA A 13 -15.74 -3.20 1.21
N TYR A 14 -14.65 -3.65 1.84
CA TYR A 14 -13.84 -2.81 2.73
C TYR A 14 -13.08 -1.72 1.97
N TYR A 15 -12.62 -2.03 0.75
CA TYR A 15 -12.01 -1.05 -0.14
C TYR A 15 -12.99 0.09 -0.48
N VAL A 16 -14.21 -0.25 -0.91
CA VAL A 16 -15.25 0.73 -1.23
C VAL A 16 -15.63 1.54 0.00
N GLN A 17 -15.81 0.90 1.16
CA GLN A 17 -16.09 1.60 2.42
C GLN A 17 -14.99 2.61 2.77
N SER A 18 -13.72 2.21 2.64
CA SER A 18 -12.58 3.07 2.94
C SER A 18 -12.51 4.27 1.98
N ALA A 19 -12.81 4.07 0.69
CA ALA A 19 -12.89 5.15 -0.29
C ALA A 19 -14.00 6.16 0.04
N ILE A 20 -15.18 5.67 0.45
CA ILE A 20 -16.29 6.53 0.88
C ILE A 20 -15.92 7.29 2.17
N ALA A 21 -15.35 6.62 3.17
CA ALA A 21 -14.94 7.24 4.42
C ALA A 21 -13.90 8.34 4.18
N PHE A 22 -12.91 8.09 3.31
CA PHE A 22 -11.95 9.09 2.89
C PHE A 22 -12.61 10.30 2.22
N ALA A 23 -13.55 10.07 1.28
CA ALA A 23 -14.25 11.14 0.60
C ALA A 23 -15.06 12.02 1.57
N VAL A 24 -15.76 11.40 2.53
CA VAL A 24 -16.50 12.12 3.58
C VAL A 24 -15.55 12.92 4.48
N ALA A 25 -14.45 12.32 4.94
CA ALA A 25 -13.47 13.00 5.78
C ALA A 25 -12.85 14.20 5.05
N PHE A 26 -12.42 14.01 3.80
CA PHE A 26 -11.83 15.06 2.97
C PHE A 26 -12.82 16.21 2.71
N ALA A 27 -14.07 15.88 2.36
CA ALA A 27 -15.12 16.88 2.18
C ALA A 27 -15.41 17.63 3.48
N SER A 28 -15.44 16.94 4.62
CA SER A 28 -15.62 17.57 5.93
C SER A 28 -14.47 18.51 6.28
N THR A 29 -13.22 18.14 5.98
CA THR A 29 -12.05 19.00 6.19
C THR A 29 -12.14 20.26 5.32
N LEU A 30 -12.40 20.11 4.02
CA LEU A 30 -12.56 21.26 3.11
C LEU A 30 -13.74 22.14 3.51
N GLY A 31 -14.86 21.54 3.89
CA GLY A 31 -16.01 22.27 4.44
C GLY A 31 -15.62 23.08 5.68
N GLY A 32 -14.88 22.49 6.62
CA GLY A 32 -14.35 23.18 7.79
C GLY A 32 -13.45 24.38 7.44
N VAL A 33 -12.58 24.23 6.43
CA VAL A 33 -11.73 25.33 5.95
C VAL A 33 -12.57 26.48 5.36
N VAL A 34 -13.66 26.17 4.65
CA VAL A 34 -14.56 27.19 4.07
C VAL A 34 -15.36 27.93 5.15
N TYR A 35 -15.87 27.22 6.16
CA TYR A 35 -16.65 27.81 7.26
C TYR A 35 -15.80 28.59 8.27
N LEU A 36 -14.47 28.50 8.21
CA LEU A 36 -13.58 29.13 9.17
C LEU A 36 -13.62 30.68 9.01
N PRO A 37 -13.92 31.45 10.08
CA PRO A 37 -14.04 32.91 10.04
C PRO A 37 -12.65 33.58 10.08
N ILE A 38 -11.86 33.35 9.03
CA ILE A 38 -10.51 33.91 8.84
C ILE A 38 -10.44 34.71 7.54
N SER A 39 -9.36 35.47 7.33
CA SER A 39 -9.15 36.20 6.09
C SER A 39 -8.96 35.24 4.88
N PRO A 40 -9.26 35.69 3.65
CA PRO A 40 -9.21 34.83 2.47
C PRO A 40 -7.83 34.25 2.18
N TRP A 41 -6.75 34.96 2.52
CA TRP A 41 -5.39 34.57 2.19
C TRP A 41 -4.88 33.36 3.00
N PRO A 42 -4.92 33.34 4.35
CA PRO A 42 -4.62 32.14 5.13
C PRO A 42 -5.58 30.99 4.82
N ARG A 43 -6.83 31.28 4.47
CA ARG A 43 -7.79 30.24 4.07
C ARG A 43 -7.34 29.52 2.81
N ALA A 44 -6.91 30.25 1.79
CA ALA A 44 -6.39 29.68 0.56
C ALA A 44 -5.12 28.85 0.82
N PHE A 45 -4.22 29.34 1.67
CA PHE A 45 -3.03 28.59 2.09
C PHE A 45 -3.38 27.25 2.74
N LEU A 46 -4.32 27.23 3.71
CA LEU A 46 -4.77 26.01 4.36
C LEU A 46 -5.40 25.02 3.37
N ALA A 47 -6.20 25.51 2.41
CA ALA A 47 -6.78 24.68 1.37
C ALA A 47 -5.69 24.02 0.50
N VAL A 48 -4.70 24.79 0.03
CA VAL A 48 -3.60 24.28 -0.80
C VAL A 48 -2.74 23.29 -0.01
N CYS A 49 -2.39 23.60 1.24
CA CYS A 49 -1.64 22.69 2.11
C CYS A 49 -2.37 21.36 2.30
N THR A 50 -3.69 21.40 2.54
CA THR A 50 -4.51 20.19 2.71
C THR A 50 -4.50 19.35 1.43
N LEU A 51 -4.71 19.96 0.27
CA LEU A 51 -4.68 19.27 -1.03
C LEU A 51 -3.32 18.66 -1.34
N PHE A 52 -2.24 19.40 -1.10
CA PHE A 52 -0.88 18.94 -1.32
C PHE A 52 -0.51 17.79 -0.38
N LEU A 53 -0.90 17.88 0.89
CA LEU A 53 -0.68 16.83 1.88
C LEU A 53 -1.39 15.53 1.50
N VAL A 54 -2.67 15.61 1.12
CA VAL A 54 -3.46 14.46 0.66
C VAL A 54 -2.83 13.81 -0.58
N THR A 55 -2.44 14.63 -1.56
CA THR A 55 -1.78 14.14 -2.79
C THR A 55 -0.47 13.42 -2.47
N SER A 56 0.36 14.00 -1.61
CA SER A 56 1.64 13.43 -1.18
C SER A 56 1.46 12.14 -0.38
N CYS A 57 0.44 12.07 0.48
CA CYS A 57 0.08 10.87 1.23
C CYS A 57 -0.29 9.71 0.29
N PHE A 58 -1.08 9.95 -0.75
CA PHE A 58 -1.38 8.93 -1.76
C PHE A 58 -0.16 8.52 -2.58
N GLY A 59 0.76 9.44 -2.87
CA GLY A 59 2.04 9.12 -3.51
C GLY A 59 2.88 8.18 -2.62
N LEU A 60 3.04 8.53 -1.35
CA LEU A 60 3.76 7.71 -0.38
C LEU A 60 3.11 6.34 -0.19
N ALA A 61 1.77 6.26 -0.12
CA ALA A 61 1.04 5.01 -0.01
C ALA A 61 1.29 4.07 -1.20
N LYS A 62 1.40 4.62 -2.42
CA LYS A 62 1.80 3.83 -3.59
C LYS A 62 3.21 3.29 -3.43
N VAL A 63 4.18 4.13 -3.09
CA VAL A 63 5.58 3.71 -2.88
C VAL A 63 5.69 2.57 -1.86
N VAL A 64 4.96 2.67 -0.74
CA VAL A 64 4.93 1.61 0.27
C VAL A 64 4.31 0.32 -0.28
N ARG A 65 3.19 0.41 -0.99
CA ARG A 65 2.54 -0.76 -1.62
C ARG A 65 3.44 -1.42 -2.66
N ASP A 66 4.03 -0.64 -3.55
CA ASP A 66 4.93 -1.12 -4.60
C ASP A 66 6.16 -1.80 -3.98
N THR A 67 6.65 -1.28 -2.85
CA THR A 67 7.73 -1.90 -2.08
C THR A 67 7.30 -3.27 -1.52
N HIS A 68 6.11 -3.38 -0.94
CA HIS A 68 5.60 -4.67 -0.43
C HIS A 68 5.40 -5.69 -1.56
N GLU A 69 4.83 -5.29 -2.70
CA GLU A 69 4.62 -6.16 -3.86
C GLU A 69 5.98 -6.65 -4.43
N SER A 70 6.97 -5.77 -4.55
CA SER A 70 8.31 -6.15 -5.03
C SER A 70 9.04 -7.13 -4.09
N GLN A 71 8.88 -6.98 -2.77
CA GLN A 71 9.44 -7.89 -1.78
C GLN A 71 8.80 -9.29 -1.87
N GLN A 72 7.47 -9.36 -2.01
CA GLN A 72 6.76 -10.63 -2.16
C GLN A 72 7.17 -11.40 -3.42
N VAL A 73 7.37 -10.69 -4.54
CA VAL A 73 7.84 -11.31 -5.79
C VAL A 73 9.26 -11.85 -5.64
N ARG A 74 10.15 -11.08 -5.01
CA ARG A 74 11.55 -11.51 -4.78
C ARG A 74 11.62 -12.76 -3.91
N ASN A 75 10.85 -12.84 -2.83
CA ASN A 75 10.83 -14.02 -1.97
C ASN A 75 10.40 -15.29 -2.71
N ARG A 76 9.40 -15.21 -3.60
CA ARG A 76 8.97 -16.35 -4.42
C ARG A 76 10.02 -16.80 -5.43
N LEU A 77 10.78 -15.86 -5.99
CA LEU A 77 11.90 -16.16 -6.88
C LEU A 77 13.04 -16.83 -6.12
N ASP A 78 13.35 -16.34 -4.92
CA ASP A 78 14.38 -16.94 -4.06
C ASP A 78 13.99 -18.37 -3.67
N GLU A 79 12.74 -18.62 -3.29
CA GLU A 79 12.22 -19.97 -3.02
C GLU A 79 12.36 -20.90 -4.23
N ALA A 80 11.92 -20.48 -5.42
CA ALA A 80 12.03 -21.28 -6.64
C ALA A 80 13.50 -21.51 -7.06
N ARG A 81 14.37 -20.51 -6.86
CA ARG A 81 15.80 -20.63 -7.17
C ARG A 81 16.49 -21.61 -6.23
N ILE A 82 16.15 -21.55 -4.95
CA ILE A 82 16.62 -22.48 -3.93
C ILE A 82 16.15 -23.90 -4.27
N GLU A 83 14.89 -24.08 -4.67
CA GLU A 83 14.36 -25.38 -5.11
C GLU A 83 15.10 -25.95 -6.33
N GLN A 84 15.43 -25.11 -7.32
CA GLN A 84 16.25 -25.53 -8.45
C GLN A 84 17.66 -25.99 -8.03
N ILE A 85 18.33 -25.23 -7.14
CA ILE A 85 19.66 -25.60 -6.64
C ILE A 85 19.60 -26.95 -5.91
N TYR A 86 18.56 -27.19 -5.10
CA TYR A 86 18.34 -28.49 -4.45
C TYR A 86 18.05 -29.62 -5.43
N ALA A 87 17.27 -29.36 -6.49
CA ALA A 87 16.95 -30.36 -7.50
C ALA A 87 18.18 -30.74 -8.36
N GLU A 88 19.04 -29.76 -8.67
CA GLU A 88 20.28 -29.96 -9.42
C GLU A 88 21.34 -30.69 -8.58
N HIS A 89 21.46 -30.35 -7.30
CA HIS A 89 22.34 -31.02 -6.33
C HIS A 89 21.58 -32.12 -5.57
N ASN A 90 20.92 -33.03 -6.28
CA ASN A 90 20.27 -34.18 -5.67
C ASN A 90 21.26 -35.36 -5.52
N PRO A 91 21.79 -35.66 -4.31
CA PRO A 91 22.71 -36.78 -4.08
C PRO A 91 22.05 -38.17 -4.15
N LEU A 92 20.73 -38.25 -4.41
CA LEU A 92 19.95 -39.49 -4.42
C LEU A 92 19.56 -39.98 -5.82
N LYS A 93 20.17 -39.48 -6.91
CA LYS A 93 20.04 -40.16 -8.21
C LYS A 93 20.75 -41.52 -8.12
N PRO A 94 20.05 -42.66 -8.16
CA PRO A 94 20.74 -43.95 -8.28
C PRO A 94 21.41 -43.98 -9.66
N ALA A 95 22.71 -44.25 -9.67
CA ALA A 95 23.41 -44.61 -10.89
C ALA A 95 22.77 -45.88 -11.44
N VAL A 96 22.03 -45.74 -12.54
CA VAL A 96 21.61 -46.84 -13.40
C VAL A 96 22.12 -46.53 -14.79
#